data_AF-A0A2E3JQF5-F1
#
_entry.id   AF-A0A2E3JQF5-F1
#
_cell.length_a   1.000
_cell.length_b   1.000
_cell.length_c   1.000
_cell.angle_alpha   90.00
_cell.angle_beta   90.00
_cell.angle_gamma   90.00
#
_symmetry.space_group_name_H-M   'P 1'
#
loop_
_entity.id
_entity.type
_entity.pdbx_description
1 polymer ?
#
loop_
_entity_poly.entity_id
_entity_poly.type
_entity_poly.pdbx_seq_one_letter_code
_entity_poly.pdbx_strand_id
1 'polypeptide(L)'
;MAVLNFPDNPTLNQVYTDTGAGYTYVWNGSVWISFESASVNGIRELDNISGYFNGILTTFDLMIGNVPITPYPTRPEQLIISVGGVIQNPGEDYNLIGNTKIEFSTPPVQGLSFHGLSVGTSLPVVPPTAVGVQSEGLTVGTSVTAINFIGAGNTFKMQPDGGTIDVFIQGGGGGGIGTPITYSDGNASPFTYVEASVTVKEDMMIDTNNAGLTTTYVLSVIPEVEIGAGVAVTIGVGKSMIIDVLQLGDAS
;
A
#
# COMPACT_ATOMS: atom_id res chain seq x y z
N MET A 1 -2.61 -21.31 5.01
CA MET A 1 -3.09 -20.85 6.33
C MET A 1 -2.03 -19.88 6.85
N ALA A 2 -2.38 -18.62 7.11
CA ALA A 2 -1.43 -17.69 7.71
C ALA A 2 -1.06 -18.23 9.12
N VAL A 3 0.23 -18.26 9.43
CA VAL A 3 0.72 -18.72 10.74
C VAL A 3 0.73 -17.52 11.67
N LEU A 4 0.00 -17.63 12.78
CA LEU A 4 -0.03 -16.62 13.83
C LEU A 4 1.32 -16.60 14.56
N ASN A 5 2.10 -15.52 14.38
CA ASN A 5 3.45 -15.38 14.92
C ASN A 5 3.49 -14.30 16.01
N PHE A 6 3.36 -14.72 17.26
CA PHE A 6 3.44 -13.82 18.39
C PHE A 6 4.87 -13.31 18.65
N PRO A 7 5.04 -12.09 19.22
CA PRO A 7 6.32 -11.61 19.71
C PRO A 7 6.93 -12.50 20.79
N ASP A 8 8.23 -12.74 20.70
CA ASP A 8 9.01 -13.43 21.73
C ASP A 8 9.32 -12.49 22.91
N ASN A 9 9.23 -13.02 24.14
CA ASN A 9 9.44 -12.30 25.41
C ASN A 9 8.50 -11.10 25.65
N PRO A 10 7.18 -11.29 25.61
CA PRO A 10 6.25 -10.21 25.84
C PRO A 10 6.22 -9.70 27.28
N THR A 11 6.02 -8.38 27.42
CA THR A 11 5.81 -7.75 28.73
C THR A 11 4.34 -7.81 29.13
N LEU A 12 4.04 -7.83 30.43
CA LEU A 12 2.65 -7.82 30.94
C LEU A 12 1.84 -6.69 30.27
N ASN A 13 0.65 -7.02 29.76
CA ASN A 13 -0.25 -6.14 29.01
C ASN A 13 0.22 -5.67 27.63
N GLN A 14 1.28 -6.27 27.07
CA GLN A 14 1.66 -6.01 25.68
C GLN A 14 0.53 -6.43 24.73
N VAL A 15 0.20 -5.56 23.76
CA VAL A 15 -0.81 -5.79 22.72
C VAL A 15 -0.12 -6.17 21.42
N TYR A 16 -0.66 -7.17 20.72
CA TYR A 16 -0.21 -7.61 19.41
C TYR A 16 -1.40 -7.71 18.45
N THR A 17 -1.28 -7.14 17.26
CA THR A 17 -2.29 -7.21 16.21
C THR A 17 -1.74 -8.03 15.05
N ASP A 18 -2.42 -9.13 14.72
CA ASP A 18 -2.14 -9.91 13.53
C ASP A 18 -2.69 -9.17 12.31
N THR A 19 -1.81 -8.59 11.50
CA THR A 19 -2.16 -7.83 10.30
C THR A 19 -2.67 -8.70 9.14
N GLY A 20 -2.47 -10.02 9.21
CA GLY A 20 -2.98 -10.98 8.23
C GLY A 20 -4.41 -11.43 8.53
N ALA A 21 -4.76 -11.60 9.81
CA ALA A 21 -6.08 -12.10 10.23
C ALA A 21 -6.99 -11.03 10.87
N GLY A 22 -6.47 -9.86 11.23
CA GLY A 22 -7.23 -8.77 11.83
C GLY A 22 -7.60 -8.99 13.30
N TYR A 23 -7.06 -10.02 13.94
CA TYR A 23 -7.28 -10.29 15.37
C TYR A 23 -6.21 -9.60 16.22
N THR A 24 -6.63 -9.09 17.38
CA THR A 24 -5.71 -8.50 18.37
C THR A 24 -5.65 -9.40 19.61
N TYR A 25 -4.50 -9.43 20.26
CA TYR A 25 -4.18 -10.27 21.41
C TYR A 25 -3.43 -9.46 22.48
N VAL A 26 -3.56 -9.83 23.76
CA VAL A 26 -2.85 -9.22 24.89
C VAL A 26 -2.12 -10.28 25.69
N TRP A 27 -0.91 -9.97 26.15
CA TRP A 27 -0.14 -10.84 27.02
C TRP A 27 -0.56 -10.70 28.48
N ASN A 28 -1.06 -11.78 29.08
CA ASN A 28 -1.51 -11.79 30.49
C ASN A 28 -0.40 -12.13 31.51
N GLY A 29 0.86 -12.22 31.07
CA GLY A 29 1.99 -12.68 31.89
C GLY A 29 2.37 -14.15 31.68
N SER A 30 1.57 -14.93 30.96
CA SER A 30 1.88 -16.34 30.65
C SER A 30 1.40 -16.82 29.28
N VAL A 31 0.33 -16.24 28.74
CA VAL A 31 -0.22 -16.59 27.43
C VAL A 31 -0.81 -15.37 26.74
N TRP A 32 -0.75 -15.37 25.40
CA TRP A 32 -1.48 -14.44 24.56
C TRP A 32 -2.96 -14.83 24.57
N ILE A 33 -3.80 -13.97 25.13
CA ILE A 33 -5.25 -14.11 25.10
C ILE A 33 -5.82 -13.18 24.03
N SER A 34 -6.91 -13.58 23.38
CA SER A 34 -7.64 -12.70 22.47
C SER A 34 -7.96 -11.38 23.17
N PHE A 35 -7.59 -10.28 22.54
CA PHE A 35 -7.85 -8.93 22.99
C PHE A 35 -8.71 -8.25 21.96
N GLU A 36 -9.99 -8.13 22.27
CA GLU A 36 -10.79 -7.13 21.62
C GLU A 36 -10.37 -5.80 22.26
N SER A 37 -9.83 -4.86 21.47
CA SER A 37 -9.56 -3.51 21.92
C SER A 37 -10.89 -2.84 22.22
N ALA A 38 -11.45 -3.14 23.39
CA ALA A 38 -12.71 -2.65 23.90
C ALA A 38 -13.72 -2.26 22.81
N SER A 39 -14.34 -3.22 22.14
CA SER A 39 -15.76 -3.02 21.78
C SER A 39 -16.65 -3.33 22.98
N VAL A 40 -16.24 -2.94 24.19
CA VAL A 40 -17.15 -2.87 25.36
C VAL A 40 -17.98 -1.59 25.37
N ASN A 41 -17.79 -0.71 24.39
CA ASN A 41 -18.82 0.25 23.97
C ASN A 41 -19.68 -0.37 22.85
N GLY A 42 -20.13 -1.61 23.07
CA GLY A 42 -21.25 -2.14 22.30
C GLY A 42 -22.52 -1.34 22.55
N ILE A 43 -23.65 -1.92 22.16
CA ILE A 43 -24.96 -1.40 22.51
C ILE A 43 -25.13 -1.46 24.04
N ARG A 44 -25.15 -0.31 24.72
CA ARG A 44 -25.27 -0.20 26.19
C ARG A 44 -26.46 0.65 26.58
N GLU A 45 -27.28 0.15 27.51
CA GLU A 45 -28.38 0.92 28.09
C GLU A 45 -27.84 1.98 29.04
N LEU A 46 -28.37 3.20 28.91
CA LEU A 46 -28.10 4.33 29.79
C LEU A 46 -28.92 4.20 31.07
N ASP A 47 -28.38 4.69 32.18
CA ASP A 47 -29.11 4.76 33.43
C ASP A 47 -30.37 5.64 33.27
N ASN A 48 -31.42 5.27 34.00
CA ASN A 48 -32.68 5.99 33.92
C ASN A 48 -32.57 7.38 34.60
N ILE A 49 -32.76 8.44 33.81
CA ILE A 49 -32.76 9.83 34.28
C ILE A 49 -34.16 10.41 34.52
N SER A 50 -35.23 9.65 34.30
CA SER A 50 -36.61 10.15 34.35
C SER A 50 -37.03 10.71 35.72
N GLY A 51 -36.36 10.28 36.80
CA GLY A 51 -36.57 10.82 38.15
C GLY A 51 -36.22 12.31 38.30
N TYR A 52 -35.45 12.86 37.36
CA TYR A 52 -35.06 14.26 37.33
C TYR A 52 -35.95 15.14 36.43
N PHE A 53 -36.92 14.55 35.73
CA PHE A 53 -37.81 15.28 34.82
C PHE A 53 -38.78 16.17 35.61
N ASN A 54 -38.77 17.47 35.30
CA ASN A 54 -39.56 18.49 36.00
C ASN A 54 -40.19 19.54 35.07
N GLY A 55 -40.06 19.37 33.75
CA GLY A 55 -40.54 20.34 32.75
C GLY A 55 -39.74 21.63 32.67
N ILE A 56 -38.56 21.72 33.31
CA ILE A 56 -37.70 22.91 33.32
C ILE A 56 -36.26 22.56 32.95
N LEU A 57 -35.67 21.52 33.56
CA LEU A 57 -34.29 21.11 33.32
C LEU A 57 -34.17 20.46 31.93
N THR A 58 -33.20 20.91 31.16
CA THR A 58 -32.89 20.38 29.82
C THR A 58 -31.66 19.48 29.80
N THR A 59 -30.73 19.67 30.75
CA THR A 59 -29.44 18.97 30.77
C THR A 59 -29.40 17.87 31.82
N PHE A 60 -28.93 16.68 31.42
CA PHE A 60 -28.81 15.51 32.29
C PHE A 60 -27.48 14.80 32.05
N ASP A 61 -26.97 14.15 33.10
CA ASP A 61 -25.77 13.30 33.00
C ASP A 61 -26.08 11.99 32.29
N LEU A 62 -25.18 11.58 31.40
CA LEU A 62 -25.19 10.27 30.76
C LEU A 62 -24.32 9.32 31.57
N MET A 63 -24.96 8.32 32.16
CA MET A 63 -24.30 7.33 33.01
C MET A 63 -24.67 5.91 32.59
N ILE A 64 -23.80 4.97 32.92
CA ILE A 64 -24.10 3.53 32.91
C ILE A 64 -23.60 2.93 34.22
N GLY A 65 -24.49 2.33 35.00
CA GLY A 65 -24.16 1.78 36.31
C GLY A 65 -23.67 2.85 37.29
N ASN A 66 -24.21 4.07 37.20
CA ASN A 66 -23.83 5.29 37.92
C ASN A 66 -22.40 5.78 37.65
N VAL A 67 -21.79 5.36 36.54
CA VAL A 67 -20.48 5.82 36.09
C VAL A 67 -20.65 6.64 34.81
N PRO A 68 -20.01 7.81 34.66
CA PRO A 68 -20.09 8.60 33.44
C PRO A 68 -19.70 7.78 32.21
N ILE A 69 -20.53 7.86 31.16
CA ILE A 69 -20.24 7.18 29.90
C ILE A 69 -19.07 7.89 29.21
N THR A 70 -17.91 7.24 29.14
CA THR A 70 -16.69 7.79 28.53
C THR A 70 -15.92 6.69 27.79
N PRO A 71 -15.21 7.00 26.68
CA PRO A 71 -15.08 8.31 26.04
C PRO A 71 -16.21 8.67 25.07
N TYR A 72 -17.15 7.75 24.81
CA TYR A 72 -18.30 7.92 23.91
C TYR A 72 -19.59 8.17 24.70
N PRO A 73 -20.63 8.77 24.10
CA PRO A 73 -20.74 9.22 22.71
C PRO A 73 -19.94 10.49 22.43
N THR A 74 -19.47 10.65 21.20
CA THR A 74 -18.87 11.89 20.68
C THR A 74 -19.83 12.66 19.75
N ARG A 75 -20.93 12.02 19.33
CA ARG A 75 -21.99 12.65 18.54
C ARG A 75 -23.38 12.16 19.00
N PRO A 76 -24.44 12.99 18.93
CA PRO A 76 -25.78 12.60 19.39
C PRO A 76 -26.39 11.42 18.61
N GLU A 77 -25.98 11.19 17.35
CA GLU A 77 -26.44 10.06 16.52
C GLU A 77 -25.96 8.69 17.03
N GLN A 78 -25.01 8.67 17.98
CA GLN A 78 -24.58 7.45 18.66
C GLN A 78 -25.47 7.08 19.84
N LEU A 79 -26.52 7.87 20.10
CA LEU A 79 -27.55 7.56 21.07
C LEU A 79 -28.87 7.27 20.37
N ILE A 80 -29.63 6.32 20.91
CA ILE A 80 -31.06 6.16 20.64
C ILE A 80 -31.80 6.50 21.94
N ILE A 81 -32.57 7.57 21.91
CA ILE A 81 -33.26 8.11 23.10
C ILE A 81 -34.77 8.04 22.88
N SER A 82 -35.49 7.58 23.91
CA SER A 82 -36.94 7.61 24.00
C SER A 82 -37.36 8.33 25.29
N VAL A 83 -38.24 9.32 25.15
CA VAL A 83 -38.86 10.05 26.27
C VAL A 83 -40.37 9.87 26.19
N GLY A 84 -40.99 9.37 27.26
CA GLY A 84 -42.44 9.09 27.29
C GLY A 84 -42.90 8.04 26.26
N GLY A 85 -42.00 7.17 25.80
CA GLY A 85 -42.26 6.21 24.72
C GLY A 85 -42.11 6.76 23.30
N VAL A 86 -41.72 8.03 23.14
CA VAL A 86 -41.48 8.66 21.84
C VAL A 86 -39.97 8.71 21.56
N ILE A 87 -39.55 8.15 20.43
CA ILE A 87 -38.16 8.23 19.95
C ILE A 87 -37.84 9.67 19.58
N GLN A 88 -36.69 10.15 20.05
CA GLN A 88 -36.21 11.51 19.84
C GLN A 88 -35.22 11.54 18.66
N ASN A 89 -35.21 12.64 17.90
CA ASN A 89 -34.32 12.87 16.78
C ASN A 89 -32.99 13.49 17.27
N PRO A 90 -31.84 12.82 17.06
CA PRO A 90 -30.53 13.38 17.43
C PRO A 90 -30.24 14.66 16.63
N GLY A 91 -29.69 15.68 17.31
CA GLY A 91 -29.35 16.97 16.73
C GLY A 91 -30.50 17.99 16.69
N GLU A 92 -31.76 17.52 16.75
CA GLU A 92 -32.97 18.38 16.74
C GLU A 92 -33.68 18.35 18.11
N ASP A 93 -34.04 17.16 18.60
CA ASP A 93 -34.73 16.98 19.87
C ASP A 93 -33.74 16.97 21.06
N TYR A 94 -32.48 16.61 20.80
CA TYR A 94 -31.40 16.67 21.78
C TYR A 94 -30.02 16.82 21.14
N ASN A 95 -29.07 17.37 21.90
CA ASN A 95 -27.65 17.42 21.56
C ASN A 95 -26.79 16.93 22.74
N LEU A 96 -25.49 16.76 22.50
CA LEU A 96 -24.52 16.43 23.55
C LEU A 96 -23.83 17.69 24.08
N ILE A 97 -23.60 17.72 25.39
CA ILE A 97 -22.69 18.68 26.03
C ILE A 97 -21.43 17.91 26.45
N GLY A 98 -20.35 18.10 25.69
CA GLY A 98 -19.17 17.24 25.81
C GLY A 98 -19.51 15.80 25.44
N ASN A 99 -18.97 14.83 26.17
CA ASN A 99 -19.21 13.39 25.96
C ASN A 99 -19.98 12.71 27.11
N THR A 100 -20.39 13.46 28.14
CA THR A 100 -20.98 12.91 29.37
C THR A 100 -22.36 13.46 29.70
N LYS A 101 -22.91 14.38 28.91
CA LYS A 101 -24.21 14.99 29.16
C LYS A 101 -25.05 15.08 27.89
N ILE A 102 -26.36 14.96 28.07
CA ILE A 102 -27.38 15.21 27.05
C ILE A 102 -28.12 16.49 27.39
N GLU A 103 -28.46 17.28 26.37
CA GLU A 103 -29.30 18.46 26.46
C GLU A 103 -30.51 18.28 25.54
N PHE A 104 -31.72 18.21 26.11
CA PHE A 104 -32.97 18.20 25.34
C PHE A 104 -33.35 19.61 24.91
N SER A 105 -33.83 19.78 23.67
CA SER A 105 -34.32 21.07 23.18
C SER A 105 -35.66 21.47 23.81
N THR A 106 -36.45 20.49 24.27
CA THR A 106 -37.66 20.69 25.07
C THR A 106 -37.51 20.02 26.43
N PRO A 107 -37.70 20.73 27.57
CA PRO A 107 -37.58 20.15 28.89
C PRO A 107 -38.53 18.94 29.09
N PRO A 108 -38.01 17.76 29.47
CA PRO A 108 -38.86 16.61 29.77
C PRO A 108 -39.79 16.88 30.96
N VAL A 109 -41.09 16.67 30.77
CA VAL A 109 -42.12 16.87 31.80
C VAL A 109 -42.10 15.74 32.83
N GLN A 110 -42.42 16.06 34.08
CA GLN A 110 -42.54 15.06 35.15
C GLN A 110 -43.53 13.94 34.77
N GLY A 111 -43.14 12.69 35.03
CA GLY A 111 -43.96 11.51 34.78
C GLY A 111 -43.73 10.83 33.42
N LEU A 112 -42.94 11.43 32.52
CA LEU A 112 -42.48 10.74 31.31
C LEU A 112 -41.41 9.70 31.65
N SER A 113 -41.42 8.56 30.97
CA SER A 113 -40.35 7.56 31.07
C SER A 113 -39.12 7.99 30.28
N PHE A 114 -37.95 7.41 30.59
CA PHE A 114 -36.74 7.56 29.80
C PHE A 114 -36.16 6.18 29.50
N HIS A 115 -35.78 5.98 28.24
CA HIS A 115 -34.95 4.86 27.80
C HIS A 115 -33.87 5.40 26.87
N GLY A 116 -32.62 5.00 27.10
CA GLY A 116 -31.50 5.48 26.33
C GLY A 116 -30.53 4.35 26.02
N LEU A 117 -29.98 4.35 24.80
CA LEU A 117 -29.04 3.35 24.33
C LEU A 117 -27.86 4.04 23.66
N SER A 118 -26.64 3.73 24.08
CA SER A 118 -25.43 4.11 23.37
C SER A 118 -25.04 2.99 22.41
N VAL A 119 -24.94 3.29 21.11
CA VAL A 119 -24.66 2.30 20.05
C VAL A 119 -23.17 2.26 19.64
N GLY A 120 -22.31 2.97 20.37
CA GLY A 120 -20.86 2.95 20.14
C GLY A 120 -20.43 3.70 18.87
N THR A 121 -19.21 3.42 18.40
CA THR A 121 -18.65 4.04 17.18
C THR A 121 -19.10 3.33 15.91
N SER A 122 -19.34 4.09 14.85
CA SER A 122 -19.30 3.52 13.50
C SER A 122 -17.89 3.01 13.21
N LEU A 123 -17.75 1.74 12.83
CA LEU A 123 -16.50 1.28 12.21
C LEU A 123 -16.38 1.96 10.84
N PRO A 124 -15.36 2.81 10.59
CA PRO A 124 -15.11 3.27 9.23
C PRO A 124 -14.79 2.05 8.37
N VAL A 125 -15.54 1.87 7.28
CA VAL A 125 -15.13 0.97 6.20
C VAL A 125 -13.89 1.62 5.58
N VAL A 126 -12.71 1.17 5.98
CA VAL A 126 -11.45 1.61 5.36
C VAL A 126 -11.33 0.83 4.05
N PRO A 127 -11.46 1.46 2.87
CA PRO A 127 -11.06 0.80 1.64
C PRO A 127 -9.54 0.58 1.71
N PRO A 128 -8.99 -0.53 1.20
CA PRO A 128 -7.53 -0.68 1.14
C PRO A 128 -6.95 0.47 0.30
N THR A 129 -6.11 1.31 0.92
CA THR A 129 -5.56 2.54 0.31
C THR A 129 -4.13 2.42 -0.19
N ALA A 130 -3.55 1.22 -0.26
CA ALA A 130 -2.18 1.05 -0.72
C ALA A 130 -1.98 -0.24 -1.54
N VAL A 131 -1.19 -0.11 -2.61
CA VAL A 131 -0.56 -1.25 -3.28
C VAL A 131 0.81 -1.41 -2.63
N GLY A 132 1.02 -2.52 -1.91
CA GLY A 132 2.35 -2.85 -1.39
C GLY A 132 3.28 -3.22 -2.54
N VAL A 133 4.36 -2.44 -2.72
CA VAL A 133 5.41 -2.74 -3.69
C VAL A 133 6.65 -3.20 -2.94
N GLN A 134 7.11 -4.41 -3.23
CA GLN A 134 8.33 -4.99 -2.69
C GLN A 134 9.26 -5.40 -3.82
N SER A 135 10.57 -5.20 -3.63
CA SER A 135 11.61 -5.77 -4.47
C SER A 135 12.54 -6.55 -3.55
N GLU A 136 12.70 -7.85 -3.81
CA GLU A 136 13.55 -8.75 -3.00
C GLU A 136 13.22 -8.72 -1.48
N GLY A 137 11.95 -8.47 -1.14
CA GLY A 137 11.47 -8.41 0.25
C GLY A 137 11.65 -7.05 0.95
N LEU A 138 12.22 -6.04 0.28
CA LEU A 138 12.31 -4.68 0.80
C LEU A 138 11.10 -3.84 0.35
N THR A 139 10.39 -3.24 1.32
CA THR A 139 9.28 -2.32 1.05
C THR A 139 9.77 -1.06 0.36
N VAL A 140 9.29 -0.81 -0.86
CA VAL A 140 9.70 0.34 -1.69
C VAL A 140 8.97 1.63 -1.29
N GLY A 141 7.78 1.54 -0.68
CA GLY A 141 7.08 2.67 -0.08
C GLY A 141 5.73 2.30 0.53
N THR A 142 5.32 3.01 1.57
CA THR A 142 4.08 2.74 2.33
C THR A 142 2.91 3.68 1.99
N SER A 143 3.16 4.72 1.18
CA SER A 143 2.16 5.72 0.77
C SER A 143 2.11 5.93 -0.76
N VAL A 144 2.54 4.92 -1.52
CA VAL A 144 2.54 4.97 -2.98
C VAL A 144 1.11 4.79 -3.49
N THR A 145 0.58 5.83 -4.14
CA THR A 145 -0.77 5.81 -4.74
C THR A 145 -0.74 5.45 -6.22
N ALA A 146 0.44 5.47 -6.86
CA ALA A 146 0.62 5.08 -8.26
C ALA A 146 2.05 4.58 -8.52
N ILE A 147 2.19 3.61 -9.43
CA ILE A 147 3.48 3.16 -9.96
C ILE A 147 3.62 3.70 -11.38
N ASN A 148 4.67 4.46 -11.65
CA ASN A 148 4.96 4.98 -12.98
C ASN A 148 6.03 4.11 -13.66
N PHE A 149 5.79 3.69 -14.90
CA PHE A 149 6.72 2.91 -15.70
C PHE A 149 7.26 3.77 -16.84
N ILE A 150 8.57 4.02 -16.83
CA ILE A 150 9.24 4.89 -17.78
C ILE A 150 9.98 4.02 -18.82
N GLY A 151 9.89 4.38 -20.10
CA GLY A 151 10.53 3.65 -21.21
C GLY A 151 9.56 2.80 -22.04
N ALA A 152 10.03 2.31 -23.19
CA ALA A 152 9.28 1.43 -24.09
C ALA A 152 9.39 -0.05 -23.68
N GLY A 153 8.45 -0.90 -24.12
CA GLY A 153 8.50 -2.36 -23.89
C GLY A 153 7.76 -2.87 -22.65
N ASN A 154 7.06 -1.99 -21.93
CA ASN A 154 6.20 -2.36 -20.82
C ASN A 154 4.81 -2.80 -21.33
N THR A 155 4.33 -3.97 -20.91
CA THR A 155 2.97 -4.45 -21.20
C THR A 155 2.24 -4.77 -19.90
N PHE A 156 1.01 -4.26 -19.77
CA PHE A 156 0.13 -4.49 -18.63
C PHE A 156 -1.08 -5.30 -19.05
N LYS A 157 -1.44 -6.30 -18.25
CA LYS A 157 -2.67 -7.08 -18.45
C LYS A 157 -3.39 -7.25 -17.12
N MET A 158 -4.60 -6.71 -17.01
CA MET A 158 -5.51 -7.07 -15.93
C MET A 158 -6.02 -8.48 -16.18
N GLN A 159 -5.88 -9.36 -15.18
CA GLN A 159 -6.42 -10.71 -15.30
C GLN A 159 -7.96 -10.67 -15.30
N PRO A 160 -8.63 -11.58 -16.02
CA PRO A 160 -10.09 -11.57 -16.13
C PRO A 160 -10.85 -11.69 -14.79
N ASP A 161 -10.20 -12.23 -13.77
CA ASP A 161 -10.72 -12.33 -12.41
C ASP A 161 -10.60 -11.02 -11.61
N GLY A 162 -9.92 -10.01 -12.17
CA GLY A 162 -9.70 -8.69 -11.58
C GLY A 162 -8.80 -8.68 -10.36
N GLY A 163 -8.18 -9.81 -10.00
CA GLY A 163 -7.39 -9.97 -8.78
C GLY A 163 -5.95 -9.49 -8.93
N THR A 164 -5.41 -9.54 -10.14
CA THR A 164 -4.01 -9.16 -10.41
C THR A 164 -3.86 -8.34 -11.69
N ILE A 165 -2.78 -7.55 -11.71
CA ILE A 165 -2.24 -6.95 -12.92
C ILE A 165 -0.91 -7.67 -13.20
N ASP A 166 -0.84 -8.36 -14.31
CA ASP A 166 0.41 -8.93 -14.79
C ASP A 166 1.23 -7.85 -15.47
N VAL A 167 2.50 -7.77 -15.09
CA VAL A 167 3.46 -6.82 -15.64
C VAL A 167 4.51 -7.60 -16.40
N PHE A 168 4.55 -7.40 -17.72
CA PHE A 168 5.65 -7.88 -18.54
C PHE A 168 6.56 -6.71 -18.88
N ILE A 169 7.78 -6.79 -18.36
CA ILE A 169 8.89 -5.91 -18.74
C ILE A 169 9.73 -6.74 -19.68
N GLN A 170 9.79 -6.39 -20.97
CA GLN A 170 10.82 -6.96 -21.82
C GLN A 170 12.16 -6.55 -21.21
N GLY A 171 12.91 -7.52 -20.66
CA GLY A 171 14.30 -7.28 -20.28
C GLY A 171 14.98 -6.67 -21.49
N GLY A 172 15.62 -5.52 -21.31
CA GLY A 172 16.22 -4.73 -22.39
C GLY A 172 17.04 -5.65 -23.28
N GLY A 173 16.46 -6.05 -24.41
CA GLY A 173 17.05 -6.99 -25.34
C GLY A 173 18.31 -6.34 -25.90
N GLY A 174 19.47 -6.79 -25.44
CA GLY A 174 20.74 -6.24 -25.87
C GLY A 174 21.92 -7.19 -25.68
N GLY A 175 21.66 -8.49 -25.50
CA GLY A 175 22.70 -9.51 -25.35
C GLY A 175 23.10 -10.21 -26.66
N GLY A 176 22.65 -9.72 -27.81
CA GLY A 176 22.94 -10.31 -29.12
C GLY A 176 23.83 -9.40 -29.96
N ILE A 177 24.85 -9.97 -30.57
CA ILE A 177 25.59 -9.34 -31.66
C ILE A 177 24.66 -9.36 -32.89
N GLY A 178 24.29 -8.17 -33.40
CA GLY A 178 23.49 -7.92 -34.61
C GLY A 178 22.05 -8.47 -34.64
N THR A 179 21.46 -8.51 -35.84
CA THR A 179 20.11 -9.06 -36.10
C THR A 179 20.19 -10.55 -36.49
N PRO A 180 19.55 -11.48 -35.76
CA PRO A 180 19.59 -12.90 -36.10
C PRO A 180 19.00 -13.19 -37.49
N ILE A 181 19.68 -14.02 -38.28
CA ILE A 181 19.12 -14.59 -39.51
C ILE A 181 18.44 -15.91 -39.13
N THR A 182 17.20 -16.11 -39.58
CA THR A 182 16.45 -17.36 -39.37
C THR A 182 16.38 -18.17 -40.66
N TYR A 183 16.38 -19.50 -40.52
CA TYR A 183 16.06 -20.39 -41.61
C TYR A 183 14.56 -20.30 -41.95
N SER A 184 14.16 -20.85 -43.10
CA SER A 184 12.76 -20.86 -43.55
C SER A 184 11.80 -21.66 -42.65
N ASP A 185 12.34 -22.52 -41.78
CA ASP A 185 11.59 -23.26 -40.76
C ASP A 185 11.39 -22.47 -39.46
N GLY A 186 11.92 -21.24 -39.37
CA GLY A 186 11.82 -20.37 -38.21
C GLY A 186 12.88 -20.64 -37.14
N ASN A 187 13.77 -21.61 -37.32
CA ASN A 187 14.89 -21.84 -36.43
C ASN A 187 16.00 -20.80 -36.64
N ALA A 188 16.73 -20.47 -35.57
CA ALA A 188 17.87 -19.55 -35.65
C ALA A 188 19.00 -20.17 -36.47
N SER A 189 19.56 -19.40 -37.40
CA SER A 189 20.80 -19.77 -38.06
C SER A 189 22.01 -19.39 -37.17
N PRO A 190 23.21 -19.92 -37.45
CA PRO A 190 24.43 -19.46 -36.79
C PRO A 190 24.89 -18.07 -37.25
N PHE A 191 24.17 -17.44 -38.19
CA PHE A 191 24.52 -16.15 -38.77
C PHE A 191 23.58 -15.03 -38.31
N THR A 192 24.16 -13.85 -38.28
CA THR A 192 23.52 -12.60 -37.91
C THR A 192 23.84 -11.58 -39.00
N TYR A 193 22.88 -10.73 -39.33
CA TYR A 193 23.12 -9.50 -40.09
C TYR A 193 23.67 -8.42 -39.17
N VAL A 194 24.78 -7.82 -39.59
CA VAL A 194 25.36 -6.62 -38.98
C VAL A 194 25.36 -5.52 -40.03
N GLU A 195 25.07 -4.29 -39.61
CA GLU A 195 25.17 -3.14 -40.51
C GLU A 195 26.63 -2.95 -40.95
N ALA A 196 26.84 -2.37 -42.13
CA ALA A 196 28.18 -2.17 -42.69
C ALA A 196 28.93 -1.01 -42.02
N SER A 197 28.21 0.04 -41.60
CA SER A 197 28.79 1.21 -40.95
C SER A 197 27.92 1.77 -39.83
N VAL A 198 28.56 2.45 -38.88
CA VAL A 198 27.90 3.18 -37.80
C VAL A 198 28.68 4.42 -37.43
N THR A 199 27.95 5.46 -37.03
CA THR A 199 28.53 6.69 -36.50
C THR A 199 28.36 6.75 -34.99
N VAL A 200 29.44 7.02 -34.27
CA VAL A 200 29.39 7.38 -32.85
C VAL A 200 28.94 8.84 -32.75
N LYS A 201 27.74 9.05 -32.19
CA LYS A 201 27.04 10.35 -32.21
C LYS A 201 27.30 11.23 -30.99
N GLU A 202 27.85 10.65 -29.93
CA GLU A 202 28.07 11.31 -28.65
C GLU A 202 29.32 10.76 -27.98
N ASP A 203 29.84 11.50 -27.00
CA ASP A 203 31.05 11.12 -26.28
C ASP A 203 30.88 9.75 -25.61
N MET A 204 31.83 8.86 -25.86
CA MET A 204 31.80 7.49 -25.36
C MET A 204 33.01 7.21 -24.47
N MET A 205 32.74 6.85 -23.22
CA MET A 205 33.75 6.43 -22.26
C MET A 205 33.68 4.92 -22.07
N ILE A 206 34.73 4.22 -22.51
CA ILE A 206 34.90 2.77 -22.32
C ILE A 206 35.78 2.58 -21.09
N ASP A 207 35.15 2.42 -19.93
CA ASP A 207 35.82 2.28 -18.64
C ASP A 207 35.27 1.10 -17.82
N THR A 208 35.73 1.00 -16.58
CA THR A 208 35.30 -0.01 -15.61
C THR A 208 33.81 0.07 -15.28
N ASN A 209 33.22 1.27 -15.32
CA ASN A 209 31.83 1.51 -14.97
C ASN A 209 30.89 1.17 -16.13
N ASN A 210 31.30 1.48 -17.36
CA ASN A 210 30.47 1.36 -18.56
C ASN A 210 30.70 0.04 -19.32
N ALA A 211 31.89 -0.57 -19.20
CA ALA A 211 32.28 -1.78 -19.96
C ALA A 211 32.80 -2.94 -19.08
N GLY A 212 32.62 -2.83 -17.75
CA GLY A 212 32.85 -3.92 -16.80
C GLY A 212 34.26 -3.98 -16.17
N LEU A 213 34.34 -4.79 -15.10
CA LEU A 213 35.41 -4.79 -14.10
C LEU A 213 36.71 -5.50 -14.51
N THR A 214 36.74 -6.23 -15.62
CA THR A 214 37.91 -7.04 -16.04
C THR A 214 38.60 -6.47 -17.30
N THR A 215 39.73 -7.06 -17.70
CA THR A 215 40.31 -6.86 -19.04
C THR A 215 39.33 -7.44 -20.06
N THR A 216 38.56 -6.57 -20.71
CA THR A 216 37.50 -6.93 -21.65
C THR A 216 37.85 -6.44 -23.06
N TYR A 217 37.35 -7.17 -24.06
CA TYR A 217 37.39 -6.72 -25.45
C TYR A 217 36.13 -5.93 -25.75
N VAL A 218 36.30 -4.75 -26.34
CA VAL A 218 35.19 -4.05 -27.00
C VAL A 218 35.22 -4.42 -28.47
N LEU A 219 34.18 -5.13 -28.90
CA LEU A 219 34.01 -5.60 -30.27
C LEU A 219 33.01 -4.66 -30.97
N SER A 220 33.44 -4.04 -32.06
CA SER A 220 32.48 -3.52 -33.02
C SER A 220 31.94 -4.70 -33.82
N VAL A 221 30.62 -4.83 -33.86
CA VAL A 221 29.97 -5.81 -34.73
C VAL A 221 29.79 -5.27 -36.15
N ILE A 222 30.11 -3.98 -36.33
CA ILE A 222 29.98 -3.24 -37.57
C ILE A 222 31.39 -3.05 -38.16
N PRO A 223 31.62 -3.42 -39.43
CA PRO A 223 32.94 -3.35 -40.06
C PRO A 223 33.58 -1.96 -40.03
N GLU A 224 32.78 -0.90 -40.19
CA GLU A 224 33.26 0.47 -40.22
C GLU A 224 32.65 1.32 -39.10
N VAL A 225 33.52 1.98 -38.33
CA VAL A 225 33.12 2.91 -37.26
C VAL A 225 33.61 4.31 -37.60
N GLU A 226 32.67 5.23 -37.79
CA GLU A 226 32.94 6.65 -37.98
C GLU A 226 32.76 7.41 -36.66
N ILE A 227 33.73 8.27 -36.31
CA ILE A 227 33.61 9.16 -35.15
C ILE A 227 33.10 10.51 -35.64
N GLY A 228 31.91 10.91 -35.17
CA GLY A 228 31.31 12.19 -35.54
C GLY A 228 32.20 13.38 -35.18
N ALA A 229 32.11 14.47 -35.94
CA ALA A 229 32.88 15.68 -35.67
C ALA A 229 32.59 16.22 -34.26
N GLY A 230 33.64 16.45 -33.47
CA GLY A 230 33.54 16.94 -32.09
C GLY A 230 33.23 15.87 -31.05
N VAL A 231 33.17 14.59 -31.43
CA VAL A 231 32.93 13.46 -30.52
C VAL A 231 34.27 12.84 -30.07
N ALA A 232 34.39 12.51 -28.79
CA ALA A 232 35.52 11.78 -28.24
C ALA A 232 35.16 10.32 -27.91
N VAL A 233 36.05 9.39 -28.28
CA VAL A 233 36.04 8.02 -27.77
C VAL A 233 37.26 7.82 -26.88
N THR A 234 37.04 7.57 -25.60
CA THR A 234 38.11 7.38 -24.62
C THR A 234 38.19 5.91 -24.20
N ILE A 235 39.37 5.30 -24.40
CA ILE A 235 39.66 3.92 -24.00
C ILE A 235 40.41 3.95 -22.67
N GLY A 236 39.78 3.43 -21.62
CA GLY A 236 40.38 3.34 -20.29
C GLY A 236 41.55 2.37 -20.22
N VAL A 237 42.39 2.53 -19.19
CA VAL A 237 43.53 1.64 -18.92
C VAL A 237 43.06 0.19 -18.79
N GLY A 238 43.77 -0.74 -19.45
CA GLY A 238 43.45 -2.17 -19.43
C GLY A 238 42.32 -2.58 -20.37
N LYS A 239 41.86 -1.68 -21.26
CA LYS A 239 40.89 -1.97 -22.31
C LYS A 239 41.58 -1.99 -23.69
N SER A 240 41.02 -2.74 -24.63
CA SER A 240 41.47 -2.77 -26.02
C SER A 240 40.26 -2.78 -26.95
N MET A 241 40.26 -1.86 -27.92
CA MET A 241 39.28 -1.84 -29.01
C MET A 241 39.84 -2.65 -30.17
N ILE A 242 39.06 -3.60 -30.67
CA ILE A 242 39.40 -4.40 -31.85
C ILE A 242 38.35 -4.11 -32.92
N ILE A 243 38.80 -3.57 -34.05
CA ILE A 243 38.01 -3.42 -35.27
C ILE A 243 38.57 -4.46 -36.24
N ASP A 244 38.15 -5.70 -36.11
CA ASP A 244 38.54 -6.76 -37.05
C ASP A 244 37.33 -7.66 -37.31
N VAL A 245 36.79 -7.56 -38.52
CA VAL A 245 36.00 -8.64 -39.11
C VAL A 245 36.95 -9.34 -40.07
N LEU A 246 37.34 -10.56 -39.73
CA LEU A 246 38.22 -11.40 -40.55
C LEU A 246 37.78 -11.34 -42.03
N GLN A 247 38.56 -10.64 -42.84
CA GLN A 247 38.33 -10.56 -44.28
C GLN A 247 38.73 -11.89 -44.90
N LEU A 248 37.78 -12.81 -45.02
CA LEU A 248 37.98 -14.03 -45.80
C LEU A 248 37.98 -13.60 -47.28
N GLY A 249 39.11 -13.76 -47.96
CA GLY A 249 39.22 -13.47 -49.39
C GLY A 249 38.16 -14.21 -50.20
N ASP A 250 37.81 -13.65 -51.36
CA ASP A 250 36.72 -14.12 -52.23
C ASP A 250 36.66 -15.65 -52.31
N ALA A 251 35.54 -16.22 -51.86
CA ALA A 251 35.23 -17.61 -52.12
C ALA A 251 35.01 -17.76 -53.63
N SER A 252 36.02 -18.31 -54.32
CA SER A 252 35.98 -18.62 -55.75
C SER A 252 34.85 -19.58 -56.12
#